data_AF-A0A8S9W4J5-F1
#
_entry.id   AF-A0A8S9W4J5-F1
#
_cell.length_a   1.000
_cell.length_b   1.000
_cell.length_c   1.000
_cell.angle_alpha   90.00
_cell.angle_beta   90.00
_cell.angle_gamma   90.00
#
_symmetry.space_group_name_H-M   'P 1'
#
loop_
_entity.id
_entity.type
_entity.pdbx_description
1 polymer ?
#
loop_
_entity_poly.entity_id
_entity_poly.type
_entity_poly.pdbx_seq_one_letter_code
_entity_poly.pdbx_strand_id
1 'polypeptide(L)'
;MEPGISDQEVLNLVNQEEAILLTADKDFGELVFRQDRVAPGIILVRLAGLSATTKAEIIIAAIEDHLAEILWSFTVIMPDRVRIRRKFFND
;
A
#
# COMPACT_ATOMS: atom_id res chain seq x y z
N MET A 1 24.18 -11.77 -8.04
CA MET A 1 22.81 -11.34 -7.72
C MET A 1 22.65 -9.96 -8.31
N GLU A 2 21.73 -9.79 -9.25
CA GLU A 2 21.36 -8.44 -9.70
C GLU A 2 20.57 -7.75 -8.59
N PRO A 3 20.80 -6.46 -8.34
CA PRO A 3 19.97 -5.70 -7.41
C PRO A 3 18.52 -5.68 -7.92
N GLY A 4 17.55 -5.68 -7.01
CA GLY A 4 16.15 -5.43 -7.36
C GLY A 4 15.97 -4.04 -7.99
N ILE A 5 14.81 -3.82 -8.62
CA ILE A 5 14.46 -2.51 -9.20
C ILE A 5 14.38 -1.43 -8.12
N SER A 6 14.60 -0.17 -8.50
CA SER A 6 14.54 0.98 -7.58
C SER A 6 13.12 1.33 -7.16
N ASP A 7 12.98 2.08 -6.05
CA ASP A 7 11.68 2.57 -5.61
C ASP A 7 10.95 3.40 -6.67
N GLN A 8 11.74 4.13 -7.46
CA GLN A 8 11.23 4.90 -8.59
C GLN A 8 10.60 4.02 -9.66
N GLU A 9 11.24 2.90 -9.99
CA GLU A 9 10.76 1.97 -11.00
C GLU A 9 9.50 1.25 -10.52
N VAL A 10 9.44 0.86 -9.24
CA VAL A 10 8.22 0.31 -8.62
C VAL A 10 7.06 1.29 -8.76
N LEU A 11 7.28 2.57 -8.44
CA LEU A 11 6.24 3.60 -8.56
C LEU A 11 5.78 3.84 -9.99
N ASN A 12 6.70 3.82 -10.95
CA ASN A 12 6.35 3.97 -12.36
C ASN A 12 5.49 2.79 -12.82
N LEU A 13 5.84 1.57 -12.42
CA LEU A 13 5.07 0.38 -12.74
C LEU A 13 3.65 0.43 -12.14
N VAL A 14 3.54 0.78 -10.86
CA VAL A 14 2.27 0.92 -10.15
C VAL A 14 1.34 1.92 -10.84
N ASN A 15 1.88 3.04 -11.30
CA ASN A 15 1.11 4.03 -12.06
C ASN A 15 0.74 3.56 -13.47
N GLN A 16 1.67 2.93 -14.18
CA GLN A 16 1.45 2.42 -15.52
C GLN A 16 0.38 1.32 -15.55
N GLU A 17 0.35 0.47 -14.52
CA GLU A 17 -0.61 -0.63 -14.39
C GLU A 17 -1.91 -0.23 -13.69
N GLU A 18 -2.05 1.03 -13.27
CA GLU A 18 -3.17 1.51 -12.45
C GLU A 18 -3.43 0.61 -11.21
N ALA A 19 -2.34 0.11 -10.61
CA ALA A 19 -2.38 -0.90 -9.56
C ALA A 19 -2.30 -0.29 -8.14
N ILE A 20 -2.78 -1.05 -7.15
CA ILE A 20 -2.55 -0.75 -5.72
C ILE A 20 -1.23 -1.40 -5.30
N LEU A 21 -0.33 -0.62 -4.69
CA LEU A 21 0.92 -1.16 -4.17
C LEU A 21 0.71 -1.77 -2.78
N LEU A 22 0.98 -3.06 -2.62
CA LEU A 22 1.05 -3.74 -1.33
C LEU A 22 2.52 -3.87 -0.89
N THR A 23 2.86 -3.38 0.31
CA THR A 23 4.23 -3.46 0.84
C THR A 23 4.27 -3.74 2.34
N ALA A 24 5.35 -4.38 2.81
CA ALA A 24 5.69 -4.49 4.22
C ALA A 24 6.81 -3.52 4.63
N ASP A 25 7.40 -2.81 3.67
CA ASP A 25 8.47 -1.84 3.88
C ASP A 25 7.88 -0.47 4.28
N LYS A 26 8.20 -0.04 5.50
CA LYS A 26 7.74 1.23 6.04
C LYS A 26 8.43 2.42 5.35
N ASP A 27 9.71 2.29 5.03
CA ASP A 27 10.52 3.38 4.49
C ASP A 27 10.10 3.68 3.05
N PHE A 28 9.74 2.63 2.30
CA PHE A 28 9.08 2.77 1.00
C PHE A 28 7.78 3.56 1.11
N GLY A 29 6.86 3.14 2.00
CA GLY A 29 5.57 3.82 2.17
C GLY A 29 5.72 5.30 2.53
N GLU A 30 6.70 5.65 3.36
CA GLU A 30 7.02 7.03 3.72
C GLU A 30 7.63 7.83 2.55
N LEU A 31 8.47 7.18 1.73
CA LEU A 31 9.06 7.79 0.53
C LEU A 31 7.98 8.18 -0.48
N VAL A 32 7.06 7.27 -0.80
CA VAL A 32 5.96 7.60 -1.74
C VAL A 32 5.06 8.68 -1.16
N PHE A 33 4.73 8.57 0.13
CA PHE A 33 3.86 9.52 0.80
C PHE A 33 4.42 10.96 0.77
N ARG A 34 5.74 11.11 0.93
CA ARG A 34 6.42 12.42 0.96
C ARG A 34 6.67 13.05 -0.41
N GLN A 35 6.89 12.25 -1.45
CA GLN A 35 7.27 12.77 -2.78
C GLN A 35 6.08 13.25 -3.62
N ASP A 36 4.86 13.23 -3.08
CA ASP A 36 3.61 13.59 -3.78
C ASP A 36 3.40 12.85 -5.11
N ARG A 37 4.06 11.69 -5.23
CA ARG A 37 3.91 10.83 -6.40
C ARG A 37 2.59 10.12 -6.26
N VAL A 38 1.74 10.37 -7.23
CA VAL A 38 0.43 9.74 -7.31
C VAL A 38 0.67 8.25 -7.47
N ALA A 39 -0.06 7.45 -6.71
CA ALA A 39 -0.27 6.03 -6.93
C ALA A 39 -1.78 5.79 -6.77
N PRO A 40 -2.38 4.84 -7.51
CA PRO A 40 -3.79 4.49 -7.37
C PRO A 40 -4.16 4.03 -5.96
N GLY A 41 -3.18 3.59 -5.16
CA GLY A 41 -3.31 3.34 -3.73
C GLY A 41 -2.06 2.68 -3.17
N ILE A 42 -1.84 2.81 -1.86
CA ILE A 42 -0.73 2.13 -1.16
C ILE A 42 -1.27 1.46 0.09
N ILE A 43 -0.94 0.18 0.27
CA ILE A 43 -1.24 -0.61 1.45
C ILE A 43 0.07 -1.00 2.13
N LEU A 44 0.29 -0.49 3.34
CA LEU A 44 1.36 -0.92 4.23
C LEU A 44 0.84 -2.01 5.19
N VAL A 45 1.41 -3.21 5.10
CA VAL A 45 1.04 -4.37 5.92
C VAL A 45 1.86 -4.40 7.20
N ARG A 46 1.19 -4.37 8.36
CA ARG A 46 1.80 -4.45 9.69
C ARG A 46 1.25 -5.63 10.47
N LEU A 47 1.50 -6.83 9.96
CA LEU A 47 0.99 -8.10 10.50
C LEU A 47 2.12 -9.02 10.99
N ALA A 48 3.15 -8.43 11.61
CA ALA A 48 4.31 -9.19 12.11
C ALA A 48 3.86 -10.28 13.10
N GLY A 49 4.54 -11.43 13.08
CA GLY A 49 4.23 -12.57 13.94
C GLY A 49 3.06 -13.45 13.47
N LEU A 50 2.28 -13.03 12.47
CA LEU A 50 1.21 -13.85 11.90
C LEU A 50 1.73 -14.77 10.77
N SER A 51 1.05 -15.90 10.59
CA SER A 51 1.30 -16.82 9.47
C SER A 51 1.01 -16.15 8.12
N ALA A 52 1.62 -16.64 7.04
CA ALA A 52 1.36 -16.12 5.69
C ALA A 52 -0.13 -16.25 5.31
N THR A 53 -0.76 -17.37 5.67
CA THR A 53 -2.19 -17.61 5.43
C THR A 53 -3.06 -16.60 6.18
N THR A 54 -2.81 -16.40 7.47
CA THR A 54 -3.55 -15.42 8.28
C THR A 54 -3.34 -13.99 7.77
N LYS A 55 -2.13 -13.65 7.30
CA LYS A 55 -1.88 -12.36 6.66
C LYS A 55 -2.72 -12.17 5.41
N ALA A 56 -2.76 -13.18 4.54
CA ALA A 56 -3.54 -13.13 3.31
C ALA A 56 -5.04 -12.97 3.61
N GLU A 57 -5.57 -13.72 4.57
CA GLU A 57 -6.98 -13.61 5.01
C GLU A 57 -7.32 -12.19 5.48
N ILE A 58 -6.48 -11.59 6.35
CA ILE A 58 -6.70 -10.23 6.85
C ILE A 58 -6.59 -9.20 5.73
N ILE A 59 -5.61 -9.35 4.82
CA ILE A 59 -5.42 -8.42 3.70
C ILE A 59 -6.60 -8.48 2.73
N ILE A 60 -7.08 -9.68 2.39
CA ILE A 60 -8.22 -9.88 1.50
C ILE A 60 -9.47 -9.24 2.12
N ALA A 61 -9.77 -9.56 3.39
CA ALA A 61 -10.93 -8.98 4.07
C ALA A 61 -10.88 -7.44 4.11
N ALA A 62 -9.71 -6.86 4.43
CA ALA A 62 -9.55 -5.41 4.45
C ALA A 62 -9.72 -4.77 3.07
N ILE A 63 -9.28 -5.44 1.99
CA ILE A 63 -9.47 -4.95 0.62
C ILE A 63 -10.95 -5.05 0.23
N GLU A 64 -11.61 -6.17 0.50
CA GLU A 64 -13.03 -6.36 0.20
C GLU A 64 -13.92 -5.35 0.92
N ASP A 65 -13.65 -5.09 2.20
CA ASP A 65 -14.45 -4.19 3.03
C ASP A 65 -14.22 -2.70 2.71
N HIS A 66 -13.02 -2.33 2.23
CA HIS A 66 -12.60 -0.94 2.12
C HIS A 66 -12.06 -0.52 0.74
N LEU A 67 -12.23 -1.31 -0.32
CA LEU A 67 -11.62 -1.04 -1.65
C LEU A 67 -11.81 0.40 -2.11
N ALA A 68 -13.04 0.92 -2.05
CA ALA A 68 -13.36 2.27 -2.49
C ALA A 68 -12.63 3.37 -1.69
N GLU A 69 -12.36 3.12 -0.41
CA GLU A 69 -11.63 4.04 0.46
C GLU A 69 -10.11 3.89 0.32
N ILE A 70 -9.64 2.69 -0.04
CA ILE A 70 -8.24 2.37 -0.28
C ILE A 70 -7.74 3.09 -1.53
N LEU A 71 -8.57 3.19 -2.58
CA LEU A 71 -8.23 3.93 -3.78
C LEU A 71 -7.86 5.38 -3.44
N TRP A 72 -6.78 5.85 -4.06
CA TRP A 72 -6.20 7.18 -3.88
C TRP A 72 -5.86 7.52 -2.42
N SER A 73 -5.54 6.50 -1.62
CA SER A 73 -5.22 6.66 -0.20
C SER A 73 -3.92 5.97 0.18
N PHE A 74 -3.41 6.38 1.34
CA PHE A 74 -2.41 5.61 2.07
C PHE A 74 -3.11 4.80 3.17
N THR A 75 -3.10 3.48 3.03
CA THR A 75 -3.74 2.53 3.94
C THR A 75 -2.72 1.74 4.73
N VAL A 76 -2.98 1.54 6.02
CA VAL A 76 -2.17 0.68 6.89
C VAL A 76 -3.07 -0.41 7.47
N ILE A 77 -2.74 -1.67 7.18
CA ILE A 77 -3.44 -2.84 7.71
C ILE A 77 -2.67 -3.36 8.93
N MET A 78 -3.32 -3.38 10.08
CA MET A 78 -2.82 -3.92 11.36
C MET A 78 -3.75 -5.06 11.82
N PRO A 79 -3.35 -5.92 12.78
CA PRO A 79 -4.15 -7.08 13.17
C PRO A 79 -5.54 -6.71 13.72
N ASP A 80 -5.67 -5.52 14.31
CA ASP A 80 -6.84 -5.06 15.04
C ASP A 80 -7.58 -3.91 14.34
N ARG A 81 -7.00 -3.31 13.30
CA ARG A 81 -7.57 -2.13 12.63
C ARG A 81 -6.99 -1.87 11.25
N VAL A 82 -7.79 -1.21 10.41
CA VAL A 82 -7.36 -0.60 9.16
C VAL A 82 -7.35 0.91 9.35
N ARG A 83 -6.24 1.57 8.97
CA ARG A 83 -6.12 3.04 8.98
C ARG A 83 -6.01 3.54 7.56
N ILE A 84 -6.98 4.34 7.12
CA ILE A 84 -7.02 4.94 5.79
C ILE A 84 -6.79 6.44 5.90
N ARG A 85 -5.84 6.96 5.12
CA ARG A 85 -5.58 8.39 5.00
C ARG A 85 -5.74 8.80 3.54
N ARG A 86 -6.90 9.39 3.22
CA ARG A 86 -7.10 10.06 1.92
C ARG A 86 -6.16 11.26 1.84
N LYS A 87 -5.64 11.54 0.65
CA LYS A 87 -5.22 12.91 0.35
C LYS A 87 -6.46 13.68 -0.08
N PHE A 88 -6.57 14.93 0.39
CA PHE A 88 -7.31 15.92 -0.38
C PHE A 88 -6.42 16.22 -1.59
N PHE A 89 -6.69 15.56 -2.71
CA PHE A 89 -6.21 16.02 -4.00
C PHE A 89 -7.18 17.15 -4.38
N ASN A 90 -6.74 18.40 -4.28
CA ASN A 90 -7.46 19.48 -4.96
C ASN A 90 -7.31 19.22 -6.46
N ASP A 91 -8.45 19.31 -7.17
CA ASP A 91 -8.51 19.45 -8.62
C ASP A 91 -7.59 20.60 -9.13
#